data_AF-A0A4Q3C743-F1
#
_entry.id   AF-A0A4Q3C743-F1
#
_cell.length_a   1.000
_cell.length_b   1.000
_cell.length_c   1.000
_cell.angle_alpha   90.00
_cell.angle_beta   90.00
_cell.angle_gamma   90.00
#
_symmetry.space_group_name_H-M   'P 1'
#
loop_
_entity.id
_entity.type
_entity.pdbx_description
1 polymer ?
#
loop_
_entity_poly.entity_id
_entity_poly.type
_entity_poly.pdbx_seq_one_letter_code
_entity_poly.pdbx_strand_id
1 'polypeptide(L)'
;MKKFTFQFLAGILCFLAIQTQAQNRGSKPDGFAELRTGVTPIKRCYTVEAQEEYFRTHPGSRAQFDQNQHAIQRQVNDYLASRVTAINDTITVVIHVIGSAAIQTLVTDQVLRGQVDTLTADYQGKNADSTRIPAHFKPIFGKMGITFLLAKTDPNGLPTTGIERRENAVTFTAGTADNAKQNAQGGMNAWDPAKYLNLWVVSFGTSGILGISVFPGDPRNINLHGFVCDYRAFGSGAPYL
;
A
#
# COMPACT_ATOMS: atom_id res chain seq x y z
N MET A 1 66.54 -28.86 49.64
CA MET A 1 67.25 -29.63 48.60
C MET A 1 66.32 -29.82 47.41
N LYS A 2 66.71 -29.33 46.21
CA LYS A 2 66.22 -29.72 44.86
C LYS A 2 64.72 -29.47 44.57
N LYS A 3 64.22 -29.06 43.39
CA LYS A 3 64.70 -28.57 42.10
C LYS A 3 63.44 -28.03 41.36
N PHE A 4 63.66 -27.08 40.46
CA PHE A 4 62.72 -26.49 39.48
C PHE A 4 62.25 -27.49 38.39
N THR A 5 60.99 -27.36 37.90
CA THR A 5 60.50 -27.60 36.51
C THR A 5 59.00 -27.24 36.45
N PHE A 6 58.52 -26.17 35.78
CA PHE A 6 58.25 -25.94 34.34
C PHE A 6 57.22 -26.90 33.70
N GLN A 7 55.96 -26.46 33.50
CA GLN A 7 55.34 -26.17 32.18
C GLN A 7 53.80 -26.02 32.22
N PHE A 8 53.35 -25.05 31.43
CA PHE A 8 52.00 -24.70 30.97
C PHE A 8 51.26 -25.87 30.27
N LEU A 9 49.93 -25.97 30.40
CA LEU A 9 48.91 -25.58 29.39
C LEU A 9 47.49 -26.06 29.78
N ALA A 10 46.49 -25.28 29.34
CA ALA A 10 45.10 -25.64 28.98
C ALA A 10 44.00 -25.81 30.06
N GLY A 11 42.87 -25.13 29.83
CA GLY A 11 41.54 -25.73 30.06
C GLY A 11 40.53 -24.98 30.94
N ILE A 12 39.89 -23.93 30.38
CA ILE A 12 38.44 -23.63 30.36
C ILE A 12 37.56 -24.25 31.50
N LEU A 13 36.80 -23.42 32.24
CA LEU A 13 35.31 -23.39 32.22
C LEU A 13 34.68 -22.54 33.34
N CYS A 14 33.52 -21.97 32.99
CA CYS A 14 32.37 -21.61 33.84
C CYS A 14 32.45 -20.34 34.71
N PHE A 15 32.03 -19.21 34.13
CA PHE A 15 31.45 -18.10 34.88
C PHE A 15 29.95 -18.35 35.10
N LEU A 16 29.57 -18.59 36.36
CA LEU A 16 28.18 -18.61 36.82
C LEU A 16 27.75 -17.22 37.31
N ALA A 17 26.51 -16.88 36.99
CA ALA A 17 25.87 -15.58 37.16
C ALA A 17 25.63 -15.17 38.63
N ILE A 18 25.79 -13.88 38.90
CA ILE A 18 25.28 -13.20 40.11
C ILE A 18 24.04 -12.39 39.70
N GLN A 19 22.94 -12.62 40.43
CA GLN A 19 21.69 -11.88 40.32
C GLN A 19 21.83 -10.45 40.86
N THR A 20 21.20 -9.48 40.20
CA THR A 20 20.80 -8.21 40.83
C THR A 20 19.37 -7.87 40.43
N GLN A 21 18.48 -7.83 41.43
CA GLN A 21 17.15 -7.24 41.31
C GLN A 21 17.27 -5.71 41.35
N ALA A 22 16.63 -5.02 40.42
CA ALA A 22 16.45 -3.57 40.43
C ALA A 22 14.95 -3.22 40.38
N GLN A 23 14.45 -2.86 41.56
CA GLN A 23 13.37 -1.92 41.90
C GLN A 23 12.21 -1.69 40.91
N ASN A 24 11.08 -2.26 41.29
CA ASN A 24 9.74 -2.04 40.77
C ASN A 24 9.23 -0.65 41.24
N ARG A 25 9.12 0.35 40.35
CA ARG A 25 8.35 1.58 40.60
C ARG A 25 6.96 1.41 40.01
N GLY A 26 5.95 1.45 40.88
CA GLY A 26 4.54 1.31 40.52
C GLY A 26 4.10 2.34 39.49
N SER A 27 3.61 1.86 38.35
CA SER A 27 2.82 2.63 37.40
C SER A 27 1.40 2.82 37.95
N LYS A 28 0.88 4.04 37.85
CA LYS A 28 -0.53 4.37 38.06
C LYS A 28 -1.41 3.46 37.17
N PRO A 29 -2.57 2.97 37.66
CA PRO A 29 -3.51 2.29 36.80
C PRO A 29 -4.25 3.34 35.96
N ASP A 30 -3.87 3.47 34.69
CA ASP A 30 -4.73 4.16 33.72
C ASP A 30 -5.96 3.28 33.50
N GLY A 31 -7.07 3.72 34.09
CA GLY A 31 -8.35 3.05 34.04
C GLY A 31 -8.98 3.13 32.65
N PHE A 32 -8.59 2.20 31.79
CA PHE A 32 -9.47 1.56 30.81
C PHE A 32 -9.07 0.10 30.75
N ALA A 33 -9.71 -0.72 31.59
CA ALA A 33 -9.62 -2.17 31.47
C ALA A 33 -10.17 -2.53 30.09
N GLU A 34 -9.27 -2.81 29.15
CA GLU A 34 -9.58 -3.27 27.82
C GLU A 34 -10.34 -4.60 27.95
N LEU A 35 -11.65 -4.56 27.68
CA LEU A 35 -12.46 -5.77 27.55
C LEU A 35 -11.92 -6.51 26.32
N ARG A 36 -10.96 -7.41 26.54
CA ARG A 36 -10.38 -8.28 25.51
C ARG A 36 -11.42 -9.29 25.05
N THR A 37 -12.36 -8.84 24.21
CA THR A 37 -12.94 -9.72 23.21
C THR A 37 -11.82 -10.10 22.25
N GLY A 38 -11.62 -11.39 22.00
CA GLY A 38 -10.62 -11.92 21.06
C GLY A 38 -10.89 -11.57 19.59
N VAL A 39 -11.31 -10.34 19.30
CA VAL A 39 -11.53 -9.80 17.97
C VAL A 39 -10.18 -9.28 17.49
N THR A 40 -9.50 -10.06 16.66
CA THR A 40 -8.38 -9.55 15.88
C THR A 40 -8.89 -8.37 15.06
N PRO A 41 -8.28 -7.17 15.15
CA PRO A 41 -8.70 -6.02 14.35
C PRO A 41 -8.66 -6.37 12.86
N ILE A 42 -9.79 -6.20 12.16
CA ILE A 42 -9.86 -6.44 10.72
C ILE A 42 -8.96 -5.44 10.02
N LYS A 43 -7.89 -5.93 9.38
CA LYS A 43 -6.97 -5.11 8.59
C LYS A 43 -7.50 -4.95 7.17
N ARG A 44 -8.07 -3.77 6.90
CA ARG A 44 -8.67 -3.41 5.60
C ARG A 44 -7.67 -2.87 4.58
N CYS A 45 -6.63 -2.17 5.03
CA CYS A 45 -5.51 -1.73 4.20
C CYS A 45 -4.26 -2.48 4.65
N TYR A 46 -3.55 -3.11 3.71
CA TYR A 46 -2.35 -3.91 4.01
C TYR A 46 -1.06 -3.31 3.43
N THR A 47 -1.09 -2.02 3.02
CA THR A 47 0.03 -1.36 2.33
C THR A 47 1.29 -1.28 3.20
N VAL A 48 1.15 -0.89 4.47
CA VAL A 48 2.30 -0.73 5.38
C VAL A 48 2.93 -2.09 5.69
N GLU A 49 2.10 -3.10 5.92
CA GLU A 49 2.54 -4.45 6.23
C GLU A 49 3.20 -5.12 5.03
N ALA A 50 2.67 -4.89 3.82
CA ALA A 50 3.30 -5.34 2.59
C ALA A 50 4.67 -4.68 2.39
N GLN A 51 4.80 -3.38 2.69
CA GLN A 51 6.07 -2.66 2.62
C GLN A 51 7.11 -3.22 3.60
N GLU A 52 6.71 -3.41 4.85
CA GLU A 52 7.56 -3.96 5.91
C GLU A 52 7.99 -5.40 5.61
N GLU A 53 7.07 -6.23 5.11
CA GLU A 53 7.37 -7.58 4.64
C GLU A 53 8.35 -7.57 3.47
N TYR A 54 8.19 -6.64 2.53
CA TYR A 54 9.14 -6.47 1.44
C TYR A 54 10.54 -6.12 1.95
N PHE A 55 10.64 -5.19 2.90
CA PHE A 55 11.91 -4.83 3.53
C PHE A 55 12.57 -5.99 4.27
N ARG A 56 11.76 -6.82 4.93
CA ARG A 56 12.23 -8.01 5.65
C ARG A 56 12.79 -9.08 4.70
N THR A 57 12.18 -9.23 3.53
CA THR A 57 12.51 -10.29 2.56
C THR A 57 13.55 -9.87 1.51
N HIS A 58 13.83 -8.57 1.37
CA HIS A 58 14.77 -8.02 0.39
C HIS A 58 15.83 -7.16 1.08
N PRO A 59 16.97 -7.72 1.52
CA PRO A 59 18.03 -6.96 2.18
C PRO A 59 18.47 -5.73 1.37
N GLY A 60 18.63 -4.58 2.05
CA GLY A 60 19.04 -3.31 1.42
C GLY A 60 17.89 -2.46 0.87
N SER A 61 16.71 -3.05 0.64
CA SER A 61 15.56 -2.30 0.10
C SER A 61 15.07 -1.17 1.01
N ARG A 62 15.14 -1.31 2.33
CA ARG A 62 14.84 -0.21 3.27
C ARG A 62 15.76 0.98 3.05
N ALA A 63 17.07 0.74 2.99
CA ALA A 63 18.05 1.80 2.77
C ALA A 63 17.84 2.48 1.40
N GLN A 64 17.47 1.72 0.38
CA GLN A 64 17.14 2.26 -0.94
C GLN A 64 15.84 3.09 -0.92
N PHE A 65 14.81 2.62 -0.21
CA PHE A 65 13.59 3.40 0.00
C PHE A 65 13.89 4.74 0.68
N ASP A 66 14.69 4.73 1.75
CA ASP A 66 15.08 5.94 2.48
C ASP A 66 15.85 6.91 1.57
N GLN A 67 16.77 6.41 0.75
CA GLN A 67 17.48 7.20 -0.26
C GLN A 67 16.52 7.81 -1.29
N ASN A 68 15.55 7.05 -1.76
CA ASN A 68 14.52 7.51 -2.69
C ASN A 68 13.64 8.60 -2.06
N GLN A 69 13.24 8.44 -0.79
CA GLN A 69 12.48 9.48 -0.07
C GLN A 69 13.26 10.79 0.02
N HIS A 70 14.58 10.73 0.29
CA HIS A 70 15.41 11.93 0.28
C HIS A 70 15.49 12.59 -1.10
N ALA A 71 15.50 11.81 -2.19
CA ALA A 71 15.48 12.35 -3.54
C ALA A 71 14.15 13.02 -3.87
N ILE A 72 13.02 12.38 -3.53
CA ILE A 72 11.67 12.93 -3.69
C ILE A 72 11.54 14.23 -2.90
N GLN A 73 12.00 14.27 -1.65
CA GLN A 73 11.93 15.48 -0.82
C GLN A 73 12.72 16.64 -1.43
N ARG A 74 13.89 16.38 -2.03
CA ARG A 74 14.65 17.41 -2.73
C ARG A 74 13.86 17.96 -3.93
N GLN A 75 13.30 17.07 -4.75
CA GLN A 75 12.47 17.47 -5.90
C GLN A 75 11.25 18.30 -5.48
N VAL A 76 10.57 17.91 -4.39
CA VAL A 76 9.45 18.67 -3.85
C VAL A 76 9.89 20.06 -3.39
N ASN A 77 11.04 20.17 -2.70
CA ASN A 77 11.55 21.47 -2.27
C ASN A 77 11.88 22.39 -3.46
N ASP A 78 12.49 21.83 -4.51
CA ASP A 78 12.79 22.58 -5.74
C ASP A 78 11.50 23.02 -6.45
N TYR A 79 10.49 22.16 -6.49
CA TYR A 79 9.18 22.47 -7.05
C TYR A 79 8.47 23.59 -6.26
N LEU A 80 8.46 23.52 -4.93
CA LEU A 80 7.88 24.57 -4.08
C LEU A 80 8.63 25.90 -4.20
N ALA A 81 9.95 25.86 -4.34
CA ALA A 81 10.77 27.04 -4.55
C ALA A 81 10.50 27.71 -5.91
N SER A 82 10.12 26.94 -6.94
CA SER A 82 9.79 27.47 -8.27
C SER A 82 8.39 28.11 -8.39
N ARG A 83 7.63 28.22 -7.28
CA ARG A 83 6.35 28.98 -7.18
C ARG A 83 5.28 28.54 -8.19
N VAL A 84 5.23 27.26 -8.53
CA VAL A 84 4.18 26.74 -9.43
C VAL A 84 2.80 26.94 -8.78
N THR A 85 1.97 27.72 -9.47
CA THR A 85 0.54 27.93 -9.22
C THR A 85 -0.23 26.62 -9.36
N ALA A 86 -1.29 26.47 -8.54
CA ALA A 86 -2.32 25.43 -8.54
C ALA A 86 -2.12 24.28 -9.55
N ILE A 87 -1.79 23.09 -9.03
CA ILE A 87 -1.75 21.85 -9.81
C ILE A 87 -3.15 21.61 -10.39
N ASN A 88 -3.26 21.66 -11.72
CA ASN A 88 -4.44 21.20 -12.44
C ASN A 88 -4.00 20.07 -13.37
N ASP A 89 -3.71 18.92 -12.77
CA ASP A 89 -3.09 17.79 -13.44
C ASP A 89 -4.11 16.69 -13.72
N THR A 90 -3.88 15.95 -14.80
CA THR A 90 -4.74 14.85 -15.22
C THR A 90 -3.96 13.54 -15.17
N ILE A 91 -4.40 12.65 -14.28
CA ILE A 91 -3.85 11.31 -14.16
C ILE A 91 -4.67 10.37 -15.06
N THR A 92 -3.99 9.74 -16.01
CA THR A 92 -4.60 8.74 -16.89
C THR A 92 -4.62 7.39 -16.18
N VAL A 93 -5.78 6.75 -16.12
CA VAL A 93 -6.02 5.52 -15.36
C VAL A 93 -6.28 4.35 -16.31
N VAL A 94 -5.70 3.20 -15.98
CA VAL A 94 -6.09 1.89 -16.53
C VAL A 94 -6.57 0.99 -15.40
N ILE A 95 -7.66 0.26 -15.64
CA ILE A 95 -8.24 -0.66 -14.67
C ILE A 95 -8.16 -2.09 -15.21
N HIS A 96 -7.54 -2.96 -14.44
CA HIS A 96 -7.36 -4.39 -14.74
C HIS A 96 -8.30 -5.22 -13.86
N VAL A 97 -9.37 -5.79 -14.43
CA VAL A 97 -10.33 -6.63 -13.69
C VAL A 97 -9.98 -8.10 -13.84
N ILE A 98 -9.57 -8.74 -12.74
CA ILE A 98 -9.22 -10.16 -12.69
C ILE A 98 -10.19 -10.87 -11.76
N GLY A 99 -10.94 -11.82 -12.30
CA GLY A 99 -11.91 -12.57 -11.50
C GLY A 99 -12.70 -13.58 -12.31
N SER A 100 -13.47 -14.42 -11.61
CA SER A 100 -14.36 -15.41 -12.23
C SER A 100 -15.45 -14.75 -13.06
N ALA A 101 -16.17 -15.52 -13.88
CA ALA A 101 -17.34 -15.03 -14.63
C ALA A 101 -18.33 -14.24 -13.76
N ALA A 102 -18.58 -14.71 -12.53
CA ALA A 102 -19.45 -14.01 -11.57
C ALA A 102 -18.91 -12.63 -11.19
N ILE A 103 -17.61 -12.49 -10.95
CA ILE A 103 -16.98 -11.18 -10.68
C ILE A 103 -17.07 -10.29 -11.92
N GLN A 104 -16.84 -10.84 -13.11
CA GLN A 104 -16.95 -10.08 -14.37
C GLN A 104 -18.36 -9.51 -14.56
N THR A 105 -19.41 -10.26 -14.20
CA THR A 105 -20.80 -9.79 -14.23
C THR A 105 -21.09 -8.73 -13.17
N LEU A 106 -20.57 -8.90 -11.94
CA LEU A 106 -20.81 -7.96 -10.83
C LEU A 106 -20.09 -6.62 -11.04
N VAL A 107 -18.84 -6.66 -11.49
CA VAL A 107 -18.01 -5.47 -11.71
C VAL A 107 -18.29 -4.91 -13.10
N THR A 108 -19.37 -4.16 -13.24
CA THR A 108 -19.75 -3.52 -14.51
C THR A 108 -18.87 -2.30 -14.82
N ASP A 109 -18.80 -1.92 -16.10
CA ASP A 109 -18.08 -0.70 -16.50
C ASP A 109 -18.61 0.57 -15.82
N GLN A 110 -19.90 0.59 -15.46
CA GLN A 110 -20.50 1.69 -14.70
C GLN A 110 -19.90 1.80 -13.29
N VAL A 111 -19.72 0.66 -12.60
CA VAL A 111 -19.07 0.63 -11.27
C VAL A 111 -17.63 1.15 -11.37
N LEU A 112 -16.91 0.72 -12.41
CA LEU A 112 -15.52 1.13 -12.63
C LEU A 112 -15.40 2.63 -12.93
N ARG A 113 -16.28 3.17 -13.78
CA ARG A 113 -16.35 4.61 -14.09
C ARG A 113 -16.72 5.42 -12.84
N GLY A 114 -17.70 4.94 -12.06
CA GLY A 114 -18.07 5.57 -10.80
C GLY A 114 -16.91 5.68 -9.81
N GLN A 115 -15.97 4.73 -9.80
CA GLN A 115 -14.75 4.87 -9.00
C GLN A 115 -13.87 6.04 -9.48
N VAL A 116 -13.68 6.18 -10.79
CA VAL A 116 -12.87 7.26 -11.38
C VAL A 116 -13.51 8.63 -11.15
N ASP A 117 -14.85 8.70 -11.25
CA ASP A 117 -15.62 9.90 -10.95
C ASP A 117 -15.49 10.27 -9.46
N THR A 118 -15.55 9.28 -8.56
CA THR A 118 -15.35 9.48 -7.12
C THR A 118 -13.94 10.00 -6.82
N LEU A 119 -12.90 9.39 -7.41
CA LEU A 119 -11.52 9.87 -7.26
C LEU A 119 -11.37 11.32 -7.74
N THR A 120 -11.98 11.66 -8.87
CA THR A 120 -11.97 13.03 -9.39
C THR A 120 -12.70 14.00 -8.45
N ALA A 121 -13.88 13.63 -7.94
CA ALA A 121 -14.63 14.46 -7.01
C ALA A 121 -13.85 14.71 -5.71
N ASP A 122 -13.25 13.68 -5.13
CA ASP A 122 -12.52 13.75 -3.87
C ASP A 122 -11.24 14.61 -4.03
N TYR A 123 -10.44 14.35 -5.05
CA TYR A 123 -9.17 15.07 -5.25
C TYR A 123 -9.36 16.51 -5.78
N GLN A 124 -10.50 16.81 -6.40
CA GLN A 124 -10.88 18.20 -6.70
C GLN A 124 -11.56 18.90 -5.50
N GLY A 125 -11.85 18.18 -4.41
CA GLY A 125 -12.60 18.69 -3.25
C GLY A 125 -14.02 19.13 -3.60
N LYS A 126 -14.67 18.38 -4.50
CA LYS A 126 -16.05 18.57 -4.99
C LYS A 126 -17.01 17.50 -4.47
N ASN A 127 -16.56 16.63 -3.58
CA ASN A 127 -17.36 15.62 -2.91
C ASN A 127 -18.46 16.26 -2.04
N ALA A 128 -19.69 15.77 -2.17
CA ALA A 128 -20.87 16.38 -1.54
C ALA A 128 -20.85 16.32 0.00
N ASP A 129 -20.20 15.30 0.55
CA ASP A 129 -20.03 15.10 1.99
C ASP A 129 -19.00 16.03 2.63
N SER A 130 -18.26 16.82 1.83
CA SER A 130 -17.40 17.92 2.34
C SER A 130 -18.18 18.93 3.19
N THR A 131 -19.49 19.03 3.01
CA THR A 131 -20.39 19.83 3.85
C THR A 131 -20.41 19.37 5.31
N ARG A 132 -20.13 18.09 5.57
CA ARG A 132 -20.11 17.44 6.89
C ARG A 132 -18.80 17.65 7.65
N ILE A 133 -17.79 18.27 7.02
CA ILE A 133 -16.50 18.56 7.67
C ILE A 133 -16.74 19.47 8.89
N PRO A 134 -16.28 19.10 10.10
CA PRO A 134 -16.36 19.95 11.27
C PRO A 134 -15.73 21.32 11.04
N ALA A 135 -16.32 22.38 11.62
CA ALA A 135 -15.92 23.76 11.36
C ALA A 135 -14.42 24.03 11.58
N HIS A 136 -13.81 23.38 12.57
CA HIS A 136 -12.38 23.53 12.88
C HIS A 136 -11.45 22.95 11.81
N PHE A 137 -11.92 21.99 11.00
CA PHE A 137 -11.14 21.41 9.89
C PHE A 137 -11.41 22.05 8.53
N LYS A 138 -12.51 22.81 8.38
CA LYS A 138 -12.84 23.49 7.12
C LYS A 138 -11.70 24.38 6.57
N PRO A 139 -10.95 25.14 7.39
CA PRO A 139 -9.86 25.98 6.87
C PRO A 139 -8.68 25.22 6.26
N ILE A 140 -8.49 23.94 6.64
CA ILE A 140 -7.40 23.08 6.15
C ILE A 140 -7.89 22.04 5.14
N PHE A 141 -9.15 22.12 4.69
CA PHE A 141 -9.68 21.23 3.67
C PHE A 141 -8.96 21.46 2.33
N GLY A 142 -8.23 20.44 1.90
CA GLY A 142 -7.41 20.49 0.68
C GLY A 142 -8.25 20.34 -0.59
N LYS A 143 -7.86 21.08 -1.63
CA LYS A 143 -8.32 20.88 -3.01
C LYS A 143 -7.09 20.66 -3.87
N MET A 144 -6.82 19.41 -4.25
CA MET A 144 -5.56 19.05 -4.91
C MET A 144 -5.55 19.42 -6.40
N GLY A 145 -6.73 19.60 -7.00
CA GLY A 145 -6.85 19.96 -8.42
C GLY A 145 -6.48 18.83 -9.38
N ILE A 146 -6.46 17.58 -8.90
CA ILE A 146 -6.15 16.40 -9.72
C ILE A 146 -7.44 15.86 -10.33
N THR A 147 -7.39 15.54 -11.62
CA THR A 147 -8.47 14.88 -12.37
C THR A 147 -8.03 13.49 -12.77
N PHE A 148 -8.90 12.49 -12.61
CA PHE A 148 -8.64 11.12 -13.07
C PHE A 148 -9.49 10.83 -14.29
N LEU A 149 -8.88 10.29 -15.35
CA LEU A 149 -9.59 9.90 -16.57
C LEU A 149 -9.17 8.50 -16.99
N LEU A 150 -10.13 7.67 -17.43
CA LEU A 150 -9.81 6.41 -18.08
C LEU A 150 -9.03 6.65 -19.37
N ALA A 151 -7.99 5.84 -19.60
CA ALA A 151 -7.20 5.88 -20.81
C ALA A 151 -8.08 5.76 -22.07
N LYS A 152 -7.73 6.54 -23.10
CA LYS A 152 -8.37 6.51 -24.42
C LYS A 152 -7.48 5.92 -25.51
N THR A 153 -6.20 5.76 -25.18
CA THR A 153 -5.19 5.15 -26.04
C THR A 153 -4.45 4.10 -25.23
N ASP A 154 -4.26 2.92 -25.79
CA ASP A 154 -3.52 1.82 -25.17
C ASP A 154 -2.00 1.99 -25.37
N PRO A 155 -1.16 1.12 -24.78
CA PRO A 155 0.30 1.20 -24.95
C PRO A 155 0.79 1.05 -26.39
N ASN A 156 -0.02 0.48 -27.30
CA ASN A 156 0.29 0.29 -28.71
C ASN A 156 -0.21 1.46 -29.58
N GLY A 157 -0.84 2.49 -28.99
CA GLY A 157 -1.37 3.63 -29.72
C GLY A 157 -2.79 3.43 -30.26
N LEU A 158 -3.49 2.35 -29.87
CA LEU A 158 -4.83 2.03 -30.36
C LEU A 158 -5.92 2.57 -29.42
N PRO A 159 -7.14 2.86 -29.93
CA PRO A 159 -8.26 3.26 -29.08
C PRO A 159 -8.61 2.21 -28.03
N THR A 160 -8.89 2.66 -26.80
CA THR A 160 -9.26 1.79 -25.67
C THR A 160 -10.32 2.44 -24.78
N THR A 161 -10.99 1.62 -23.97
CA THR A 161 -11.87 2.08 -22.89
C THR A 161 -11.09 2.40 -21.61
N GLY A 162 -9.82 1.98 -21.52
CA GLY A 162 -9.02 2.06 -20.30
C GLY A 162 -9.36 0.98 -19.28
N ILE A 163 -10.11 -0.05 -19.69
CA ILE A 163 -10.51 -1.18 -18.85
C ILE A 163 -10.07 -2.47 -19.55
N GLU A 164 -9.24 -3.25 -18.89
CA GLU A 164 -8.85 -4.60 -19.31
C GLU A 164 -9.50 -5.63 -18.40
N ARG A 165 -9.89 -6.78 -18.96
CA ARG A 165 -10.56 -7.86 -18.21
C ARG A 165 -9.88 -9.19 -18.47
N ARG A 166 -9.72 -9.99 -17.43
CA ARG A 166 -9.26 -11.37 -17.49
C ARG A 166 -10.16 -12.25 -16.64
N GLU A 167 -10.83 -13.19 -17.30
CA GLU A 167 -11.55 -14.23 -16.58
C GLU A 167 -10.54 -15.23 -15.98
N ASN A 168 -10.45 -15.25 -14.66
CA ASN A 168 -9.60 -16.17 -13.90
C ASN A 168 -10.14 -16.31 -12.48
N ALA A 169 -10.30 -17.55 -11.99
CA ALA A 169 -10.84 -17.82 -10.65
C ALA A 169 -9.80 -17.67 -9.51
N VAL A 170 -8.60 -17.17 -9.82
CA VAL A 170 -7.57 -16.90 -8.82
C VAL A 170 -8.07 -15.97 -7.72
N THR A 171 -7.77 -16.34 -6.47
CA THR A 171 -7.99 -15.48 -5.30
C THR A 171 -6.63 -15.09 -4.75
N PHE A 172 -6.43 -13.79 -4.55
CA PHE A 172 -5.20 -13.25 -4.00
C PHE A 172 -5.30 -13.09 -2.49
N THR A 173 -4.17 -12.88 -1.86
CA THR A 173 -4.03 -12.62 -0.42
C THR A 173 -3.11 -11.41 -0.22
N ALA A 174 -2.97 -10.94 1.03
CA ALA A 174 -1.95 -9.96 1.39
C ALA A 174 -0.56 -10.29 0.81
N GLY A 175 -0.12 -11.55 0.95
CA GLY A 175 1.20 -11.98 0.51
C GLY A 175 1.33 -12.24 -1.00
N THR A 176 0.22 -12.22 -1.74
CA THR A 176 0.22 -12.49 -3.18
C THR A 176 -0.37 -11.35 -4.01
N ALA A 177 -0.57 -10.16 -3.43
CA ALA A 177 -1.14 -9.04 -4.18
C ALA A 177 -0.28 -8.60 -5.38
N ASP A 178 1.04 -8.71 -5.31
CA ASP A 178 1.92 -8.42 -6.45
C ASP A 178 1.83 -9.46 -7.57
N ASN A 179 1.24 -10.64 -7.32
CA ASN A 179 0.93 -11.62 -8.38
C ASN A 179 -0.22 -11.11 -9.27
N ALA A 180 -1.13 -10.29 -8.75
CA ALA A 180 -2.19 -9.68 -9.55
C ALA A 180 -1.65 -8.77 -10.65
N LYS A 181 -0.40 -8.30 -10.49
CA LYS A 181 0.30 -7.38 -11.41
C LYS A 181 1.12 -8.12 -12.47
N GLN A 182 1.00 -9.45 -12.55
CA GLN A 182 1.84 -10.31 -13.37
C GLN A 182 1.03 -11.36 -14.13
N ASN A 183 1.11 -11.35 -15.46
CA ASN A 183 0.43 -12.30 -16.34
C ASN A 183 0.75 -13.76 -15.98
N ALA A 184 2.02 -14.04 -15.70
CA ALA A 184 2.52 -15.38 -15.39
C ALA A 184 1.96 -15.96 -14.08
N GLN A 185 1.45 -15.10 -13.19
CA GLN A 185 0.89 -15.48 -11.89
C GLN A 185 -0.65 -15.41 -11.88
N GLY A 186 -1.27 -15.40 -13.06
CA GLY A 186 -2.72 -15.30 -13.22
C GLY A 186 -3.29 -13.88 -13.12
N GLY A 187 -2.44 -12.87 -12.88
CA GLY A 187 -2.79 -11.46 -12.87
C GLY A 187 -2.75 -10.80 -14.24
N MET A 188 -2.54 -9.48 -14.30
CA MET A 188 -2.36 -8.71 -15.54
C MET A 188 -1.15 -7.78 -15.41
N ASN A 189 -0.26 -7.78 -16.41
CA ASN A 189 0.90 -6.88 -16.42
C ASN A 189 0.46 -5.42 -16.43
N ALA A 190 1.21 -4.56 -15.73
CA ALA A 190 0.98 -3.13 -15.78
C ALA A 190 1.18 -2.55 -17.19
N TRP A 191 0.41 -1.52 -17.50
CA TRP A 191 0.80 -0.54 -18.51
C TRP A 191 1.91 0.35 -17.94
N ASP A 192 2.65 1.03 -18.81
CA ASP A 192 3.78 1.90 -18.44
C ASP A 192 3.44 2.82 -17.25
N PRO A 193 3.99 2.56 -16.04
CA PRO A 193 3.64 3.32 -14.84
C PRO A 193 4.11 4.77 -14.87
N ALA A 194 5.00 5.14 -15.81
CA ALA A 194 5.37 6.52 -16.05
C ALA A 194 4.27 7.33 -16.76
N LYS A 195 3.27 6.66 -17.34
CA LYS A 195 2.18 7.27 -18.12
C LYS A 195 0.79 6.99 -17.54
N TYR A 196 0.63 5.84 -16.87
CA TYR A 196 -0.67 5.37 -16.41
C TYR A 196 -0.66 5.01 -14.93
N LEU A 197 -1.69 5.45 -14.21
CA LEU A 197 -2.04 4.89 -12.92
C LEU A 197 -2.72 3.54 -13.16
N ASN A 198 -2.05 2.46 -12.74
CA ASN A 198 -2.57 1.11 -12.86
C ASN A 198 -3.36 0.72 -11.60
N LEU A 199 -4.61 0.32 -11.80
CA LEU A 199 -5.50 -0.18 -10.75
C LEU A 199 -5.91 -1.62 -11.07
N TRP A 200 -5.70 -2.54 -10.14
CA TRP A 200 -6.15 -3.93 -10.28
C TRP A 200 -7.35 -4.17 -9.38
N VAL A 201 -8.41 -4.74 -9.95
CA VAL A 201 -9.63 -5.14 -9.26
C VAL A 201 -9.66 -6.66 -9.20
N VAL A 202 -9.60 -7.22 -7.99
CA VAL A 202 -9.37 -8.65 -7.78
C VAL A 202 -10.26 -9.22 -6.67
N SER A 203 -10.23 -10.53 -6.46
CA SER A 203 -10.75 -11.15 -5.24
C SER A 203 -9.66 -11.31 -4.18
N PHE A 204 -9.86 -10.74 -2.99
CA PHE A 204 -9.07 -11.07 -1.78
C PHE A 204 -9.75 -12.11 -0.88
N GLY A 205 -10.78 -12.80 -1.39
CA GLY A 205 -11.48 -13.87 -0.69
C GLY A 205 -12.10 -13.42 0.64
N THR A 206 -11.86 -14.18 1.70
CA THR A 206 -12.39 -13.89 3.05
C THR A 206 -11.39 -13.15 3.95
N SER A 207 -10.29 -12.62 3.40
CA SER A 207 -9.21 -12.01 4.19
C SER A 207 -9.59 -10.71 4.93
N GLY A 208 -10.67 -10.04 4.49
CA GLY A 208 -11.07 -8.73 5.04
C GLY A 208 -10.22 -7.55 4.54
N ILE A 209 -9.23 -7.80 3.68
CA ILE A 209 -8.44 -6.78 3.01
C ILE A 209 -9.27 -6.17 1.89
N LEU A 210 -9.32 -4.84 1.85
CA LEU A 210 -9.98 -4.05 0.82
C LEU A 210 -8.98 -3.56 -0.22
N GLY A 211 -7.73 -3.29 0.16
CA GLY A 211 -6.73 -2.87 -0.81
C GLY A 211 -5.30 -2.80 -0.29
N ILE A 212 -4.37 -2.79 -1.25
CA ILE A 212 -2.92 -2.73 -1.05
C ILE A 212 -2.33 -1.85 -2.14
N SER A 213 -1.52 -0.88 -1.75
CA SER A 213 -0.78 0.01 -2.64
C SER A 213 0.73 -0.19 -2.51
N VAL A 214 1.48 0.58 -3.29
CA VAL A 214 2.95 0.67 -3.23
C VAL A 214 3.30 2.14 -3.05
N PHE A 215 4.15 2.45 -2.08
CA PHE A 215 4.54 3.83 -1.81
C PHE A 215 5.43 4.39 -2.94
N PRO A 216 5.33 5.69 -3.27
CA PRO A 216 6.33 6.36 -4.08
C PRO A 216 7.72 6.14 -3.48
N GLY A 217 8.72 5.82 -4.32
CA GLY A 217 10.08 5.52 -3.87
C GLY A 217 10.31 4.08 -3.39
N ASP A 218 9.29 3.22 -3.42
CA ASP A 218 9.50 1.77 -3.23
C ASP A 218 10.49 1.22 -4.28
N PRO A 219 11.51 0.46 -3.87
CA PRO A 219 12.57 -0.03 -4.76
C PRO A 219 12.19 -1.26 -5.59
N ARG A 220 10.98 -1.81 -5.44
CA ARG A 220 10.44 -2.86 -6.32
C ARG A 220 10.47 -2.41 -7.78
N ASN A 221 10.44 -3.40 -8.68
CA ASN A 221 10.24 -3.16 -10.10
C ASN A 221 9.04 -2.22 -10.31
N ILE A 222 9.25 -1.14 -11.07
CA ILE A 222 8.25 -0.10 -11.31
C ILE A 222 6.93 -0.65 -11.85
N ASN A 223 6.96 -1.76 -12.60
CA ASN A 223 5.76 -2.43 -13.13
C ASN A 223 4.89 -3.08 -12.03
N LEU A 224 5.38 -3.16 -10.79
CA LEU A 224 4.61 -3.57 -9.63
C LEU A 224 4.01 -2.38 -8.87
N HIS A 225 4.23 -1.14 -9.32
CA HIS A 225 3.66 0.03 -8.67
C HIS A 225 2.22 0.26 -9.11
N GLY A 226 1.38 0.69 -8.17
CA GLY A 226 -0.04 0.91 -8.34
C GLY A 226 -0.86 0.28 -7.23
N PHE A 227 -2.16 0.13 -7.44
CA PHE A 227 -3.11 -0.24 -6.38
C PHE A 227 -3.89 -1.50 -6.74
N VAL A 228 -3.96 -2.45 -5.80
CA VAL A 228 -4.78 -3.65 -5.92
C VAL A 228 -5.94 -3.52 -4.93
N CYS A 229 -7.17 -3.67 -5.41
CA CYS A 229 -8.40 -3.50 -4.66
C CYS A 229 -9.27 -4.75 -4.72
N ASP A 230 -9.95 -5.08 -3.63
CA ASP A 230 -11.00 -6.06 -3.64
C ASP A 230 -12.19 -5.56 -4.48
N TYR A 231 -12.72 -6.41 -5.36
CA TYR A 231 -13.84 -6.08 -6.23
C TYR A 231 -15.09 -5.62 -5.47
N ARG A 232 -15.29 -6.08 -4.24
CA ARG A 232 -16.45 -5.69 -3.43
C ARG A 232 -16.33 -4.28 -2.88
N ALA A 233 -15.12 -3.71 -2.86
CA ALA A 233 -14.84 -2.37 -2.33
C ALA A 233 -14.48 -1.35 -3.43
N PHE A 234 -14.57 -1.73 -4.70
CA PHE A 234 -14.25 -0.86 -5.83
C PHE A 234 -15.51 -0.24 -6.43
N GLY A 235 -15.53 1.08 -6.58
CA GLY A 235 -16.64 1.83 -7.16
C GLY A 235 -17.60 2.44 -6.15
N SER A 236 -18.47 3.33 -6.66
CA SER A 236 -19.54 3.95 -5.87
C SER A 236 -20.73 2.99 -5.75
N GLY A 237 -21.07 2.57 -4.52
CA GLY A 237 -22.14 1.60 -4.26
C GLY A 237 -21.67 0.14 -4.28
N ALA A 238 -20.39 -0.09 -4.04
CA ALA A 238 -19.82 -1.43 -3.97
C ALA A 238 -20.50 -2.25 -2.85
N PRO A 239 -20.80 -3.56 -3.07
CA PRO A 239 -21.68 -4.37 -2.22
C PRO A 239 -21.15 -4.64 -0.80
N TYR A 240 -19.97 -4.10 -0.44
CA TYR A 240 -19.41 -4.18 0.90
C TYR A 240 -19.92 -3.09 1.87
N LEU A 241 -20.78 -2.16 1.41
CA LEU A 241 -21.50 -1.21 2.26
C LEU A 241 -22.99 -1.56 2.34
#